data_AF-A0A3M2BG84-F1
#
_entry.id   AF-A0A3M2BG84-F1
#
_cell.length_a   1.000
_cell.length_b   1.000
_cell.length_c   1.000
_cell.angle_alpha   90.00
_cell.angle_beta   90.00
_cell.angle_gamma   90.00
#
_symmetry.space_group_name_H-M   'P 1'
#
loop_
_entity.id
_entity.type
_entity.pdbx_description
1 polymer ?
#
loop_
_entity_poly.entity_id
_entity_poly.type
_entity_poly.pdbx_seq_one_letter_code
_entity_poly.pdbx_strand_id
1 'polypeptide(L)' 'MRVVFVFLDGVGIGPPDPDVNPFLRARLPVLDALLGGRRPTLADPAPAGPGGAVHPLDATLGVEGLPRSGTGQA' A
#
# COMPACT_ATOMS: atom_id res chain seq x y z
N MET A 1 -18.34 17.57 10.25
CA MET A 1 -17.44 16.42 10.03
C MET A 1 -16.24 16.89 9.24
N ARG A 2 -15.02 16.50 9.60
CA ARG A 2 -13.78 16.88 8.88
C ARG A 2 -13.07 15.60 8.46
N VAL A 3 -12.56 15.57 7.23
CA VAL A 3 -11.84 14.43 6.67
C VAL A 3 -10.44 14.91 6.29
N VAL A 4 -9.43 14.09 6.58
CA VAL A 4 -8.08 14.25 6.06
C VAL A 4 -7.87 13.16 5.04
N PHE A 5 -7.54 13.55 3.81
CA PHE A 5 -7.16 12.64 2.74
C PHE A 5 -5.66 12.76 2.50
N VAL A 6 -4.95 11.63 2.51
CA VAL A 6 -3.50 11.57 2.32
C VAL A 6 -3.24 10.74 1.06
N PHE A 7 -2.54 11.34 0.09
CA PHE A 7 -2.05 10.65 -1.09
C PHE A 7 -0.55 10.37 -0.93
N LEU A 8 -0.15 9.11 -1.05
CA LEU A 8 1.23 8.67 -0.90
C LEU A 8 1.77 8.20 -2.26
N ASP A 9 2.48 9.09 -2.94
CA ASP A 9 3.05 8.80 -4.26
C ASP A 9 4.19 7.77 -4.17
N GLY A 10 4.33 6.94 -5.20
CA GLY A 10 5.38 5.92 -5.30
C GLY A 10 5.27 4.76 -4.30
N VAL A 11 4.15 4.61 -3.58
CA VAL A 11 3.93 3.49 -2.64
C VAL A 11 2.79 2.61 -3.12
N GLY A 12 3.09 1.32 -3.29
CA GLY A 12 2.13 0.28 -3.63
C GLY A 12 2.25 -0.96 -2.75
N ILE A 13 1.45 -1.98 -3.07
CA ILE A 13 1.48 -3.28 -2.39
C ILE A 13 2.47 -4.20 -3.12
N GLY A 14 3.60 -4.48 -2.48
CA GLY A 14 4.67 -5.32 -3.01
C GLY A 14 4.75 -6.71 -2.37
N PRO A 15 5.72 -7.55 -2.80
CA PRO A 15 5.98 -8.86 -2.21
C PRO A 15 6.28 -8.80 -0.69
N PRO A 16 6.07 -9.90 0.06
CA PRO A 16 6.37 -10.00 1.49
C PRO A 16 7.88 -10.23 1.76
N ASP A 17 8.75 -9.50 1.06
CA ASP A 17 10.21 -9.61 1.18
C ASP A 17 10.79 -8.23 1.53
N PRO A 18 11.32 -8.02 2.75
CA PRO A 18 11.88 -6.74 3.16
C PRO A 18 13.10 -6.28 2.33
N ASP A 19 13.82 -7.18 1.67
CA ASP A 19 15.00 -6.83 0.88
C ASP A 19 14.62 -6.22 -0.48
N VAL A 20 13.47 -6.63 -1.02
CA VAL A 20 12.89 -6.10 -2.27
C VAL A 20 11.85 -5.00 -2.00
N ASN A 21 11.09 -5.11 -0.91
CA ASN A 21 10.00 -4.22 -0.53
C ASN A 21 10.40 -3.31 0.65
N PRO A 22 10.98 -2.11 0.40
CA PRO A 22 11.45 -1.23 1.46
C PRO A 22 10.32 -0.72 2.38
N PHE A 23 9.07 -0.79 1.93
CA PHE A 23 7.90 -0.45 2.76
C PHE A 23 7.82 -1.33 4.01
N LEU A 24 8.33 -2.57 3.97
CA LEU A 24 8.35 -3.46 5.13
C LEU A 24 9.45 -3.11 6.15
N ARG A 25 10.51 -2.39 5.73
CA ARG A 25 11.58 -1.91 6.63
C ARG A 25 11.32 -0.51 7.19
N ALA A 26 10.45 0.26 6.54
CA ALA A 26 10.13 1.62 6.95
C ALA A 26 9.59 1.68 8.39
N ARG A 27 9.89 2.74 9.14
CA ARG A 27 9.31 2.96 10.47
C ARG A 27 8.00 3.75 10.33
N LEU A 28 6.86 3.08 10.41
CA LEU A 28 5.53 3.65 10.14
C LEU A 28 4.58 3.48 11.34
N PRO A 29 4.88 4.08 12.50
CA PRO A 29 4.20 3.78 13.76
C PRO A 29 2.69 4.04 13.74
N VAL A 30 2.24 5.07 13.01
CA VAL A 30 0.80 5.37 12.87
C VAL A 30 0.10 4.28 12.07
N LEU A 31 0.68 3.87 10.94
CA LEU A 31 0.10 2.82 10.11
C LEU A 31 0.10 1.46 10.85
N ASP A 32 1.20 1.15 11.53
CA ASP A 32 1.31 -0.06 12.34
C ASP A 32 0.24 -0.09 13.44
N ALA A 33 -0.03 1.03 14.12
CA ALA A 33 -1.10 1.12 15.11
C ALA A 33 -2.51 0.92 14.50
N LEU A 34 -2.78 1.50 13.33
CA LEU A 34 -4.07 1.38 12.64
C LEU A 34 -4.34 -0.07 12.19
N LEU A 35 -3.31 -0.73 11.65
CA LEU A 35 -3.42 -2.06 11.04
C LEU A 35 -3.00 -3.21 11.98
N GLY A 36 -2.69 -2.92 13.25
CA GLY A 36 -2.25 -3.94 14.21
C GLY A 36 -0.93 -4.61 13.81
N GLY A 37 -0.01 -3.87 13.22
CA GLY A 37 1.29 -4.34 12.74
C GLY A 37 1.24 -5.13 11.42
N ARG A 38 0.06 -5.35 10.84
CA ARG A 38 -0.11 -6.09 9.59
C ARG A 38 -0.04 -5.17 8.38
N ARG A 39 1.15 -5.03 7.79
CA ARG A 39 1.35 -4.25 6.57
C ARG A 39 0.85 -5.01 5.34
N PRO A 40 0.21 -4.34 4.38
CA PRO A 40 -0.29 -5.00 3.18
C PRO A 40 0.88 -5.49 2.31
N THR A 41 0.77 -6.72 1.84
CA THR A 41 1.70 -7.35 0.88
C THR A 41 0.90 -8.10 -0.17
N LEU A 42 1.55 -8.56 -1.24
CA LEU A 42 0.87 -9.40 -2.23
C LEU A 42 0.38 -10.74 -1.65
N ALA A 43 0.94 -11.21 -0.53
CA ALA A 43 0.47 -12.42 0.17
C ALA A 43 -0.69 -12.16 1.15
N ASP A 44 -0.85 -10.91 1.60
CA ASP A 44 -1.93 -10.46 2.49
C ASP A 44 -2.32 -9.02 2.08
N PRO A 45 -3.12 -8.85 1.01
CA PRO A 45 -3.33 -7.54 0.39
C PRO A 45 -4.42 -6.70 1.06
N ALA A 46 -5.23 -7.31 1.93
CA ALA A 46 -6.37 -6.65 2.59
C ALA A 46 -6.37 -6.87 4.12
N PRO A 47 -5.25 -6.61 4.84
CA PRO A 47 -5.25 -6.72 6.28
C PRO A 47 -6.19 -5.67 6.89
N ALA A 48 -6.80 -6.04 8.00
CA ALA A 48 -7.56 -5.14 8.85
C ALA A 48 -6.98 -5.16 10.26
N GLY A 49 -7.03 -4.00 10.91
CA GLY A 49 -6.62 -3.81 12.28
C GLY A 49 -7.61 -2.96 13.07
N PRO A 50 -7.28 -2.64 14.33
CA PRO A 50 -8.20 -1.97 15.25
C PRO A 50 -8.62 -0.56 14.81
N GLY A 51 -7.79 0.10 14.00
CA GLY A 51 -8.00 1.48 13.56
C GLY A 51 -8.34 1.64 12.08
N GLY A 52 -8.38 0.56 11.30
CA GLY A 52 -8.68 0.64 9.88
C GLY A 52 -8.54 -0.66 9.12
N ALA A 53 -8.92 -0.62 7.84
CA ALA A 53 -8.80 -1.74 6.91
C ALA A 53 -8.13 -1.29 5.61
N VAL A 54 -7.41 -2.20 4.98
CA VAL A 54 -6.82 -1.99 3.65
C VAL A 54 -7.77 -2.52 2.59
N HIS A 55 -7.99 -1.70 1.56
CA HIS A 55 -8.73 -2.08 0.36
C HIS A 55 -7.76 -2.03 -0.83
N PRO A 56 -7.26 -3.18 -1.31
CA PRO A 56 -6.38 -3.21 -2.47
C PRO A 56 -7.15 -2.77 -3.72
N LEU A 57 -6.47 -2.03 -4.60
CA LEU A 57 -7.04 -1.54 -5.85
C LEU A 57 -6.24 -2.09 -7.03
N ASP A 58 -6.93 -2.32 -8.15
CA ASP A 58 -6.28 -2.60 -9.42
C ASP A 58 -5.64 -1.31 -9.95
N ALA A 59 -4.31 -1.27 -9.93
CA ALA A 59 -3.55 -0.12 -10.38
C ALA A 59 -3.57 0.08 -11.91
N THR A 60 -3.98 -0.93 -12.69
CA THR A 60 -4.10 -0.82 -14.14
C THR A 60 -5.53 -0.57 -14.62
N LEU A 61 -6.52 -0.67 -13.72
CA LEU A 61 -7.94 -0.50 -14.01
C LEU A 61 -8.40 -1.35 -15.22
N GLY A 62 -7.88 -2.58 -15.32
CA GLY A 62 -8.15 -3.51 -16.42
C GLY A 62 -7.43 -3.19 -17.74
N VAL A 63 -6.55 -2.19 -17.78
CA VAL A 63 -5.70 -1.91 -18.95
C VAL A 63 -4.45 -2.79 -18.90
N GLU A 64 -4.07 -3.35 -20.04
CA GLU A 64 -2.85 -4.17 -20.14
C GLU A 64 -1.59 -3.32 -19.95
N GLY A 65 -0.58 -3.88 -19.29
CA GLY A 65 0.72 -3.25 -19.05
C GLY A 65 0.91 -2.77 -17.61
N LEU A 66 1.90 -1.91 -17.40
CA LEU A 66 2.20 -1.36 -16.08
C LEU A 66 1.32 -0.14 -15.77
N PRO A 67 0.98 0.11 -14.48
CA PRO A 67 0.34 1.36 -14.08
C PRO A 67 1.13 2.57 -14.58
N ARG A 68 0.47 3.60 -15.10
CA ARG A 68 1.16 4.77 -15.69
C ARG A 68 1.59 5.84 -14.68
N SER A 69 1.21 5.72 -13.41
CA SER A 69 1.64 6.66 -12.37
C SER A 69 3.08 6.36 -11.96
N GLY A 70 3.99 7.33 -12.16
CA GLY A 70 5.39 7.23 -11.72
C GLY A 70 6.29 6.24 -12.49
N THR A 71 5.81 5.60 -13.56
CA THR A 71 6.56 4.60 -14.33
C THR A 71 7.33 5.16 -15.54
N GLY A 72 7.23 6.46 -15.81
CA GLY A 72 7.94 7.11 -16.92
C GLY A 72 7.53 6.62 -18.31
N GLN A 73 6.40 5.92 -18.42
CA GLN A 73 5.85 5.45 -19.69
C GLN A 73 5.15 6.62 -20.41
N ALA A 74 5.64 6.97 -21.60
CA ALA A 74 5.04 7.98 -22.50
C ALA A 74 4.04 7.32 -23.47
#